data_AF-A0A965WBJ5-F1
#
_entry.id   AF-A0A965WBJ5-F1
#
_cell.length_a   1.000
_cell.length_b   1.000
_cell.length_c   1.000
_cell.angle_alpha   90.00
_cell.angle_beta   90.00
_cell.angle_gamma   90.00
#
_symmetry.space_group_name_H-M   'P 1'
#
loop_
_entity.id
_entity.type
_entity.pdbx_description
1 polymer ?
#
loop_
_entity_poly.entity_id
_entity_poly.type
_entity_poly.pdbx_seq_one_letter_code
_entity_poly.pdbx_strand_id
1 'polypeptide(L)'
;MNRYSRRQVLRFGGVGVAGVVLAACGKQAKVPESENVVSVGPAPSKVTLPNVEVNDVVLLRTAASLEFNAIDTYDAALGLGVFTGAFAAAGDIAKRLRDDHKGHAEAINGLITKLGGTPFTCGNPRITEVYIAPALELITATDNENPALDVVVLAHALENLAAQTYQGVVTMLSDKSLRQAAIGIGQDEARHAVVLAQALNPGLGGILPSVNPDTGKANVAAVPSAFGPLTPINVTVGPVQADGSRVSLILETPSLNSLAYDSVSCS
;
A
#
# COMPACT_ATOMS: atom_id res chain seq x y z
N MET A 1 -38.24 51.37 -2.04
CA MET A 1 -38.99 50.24 -2.65
C MET A 1 -37.99 49.35 -3.36
N ASN A 2 -37.75 48.16 -2.81
CA ASN A 2 -36.68 47.23 -3.19
C ASN A 2 -37.08 46.44 -4.46
N ARG A 3 -36.34 46.57 -5.57
CA ARG A 3 -36.72 46.00 -6.89
C ARG A 3 -35.71 44.99 -7.46
N TYR A 4 -35.03 44.22 -6.62
CA TYR A 4 -34.27 43.07 -7.11
C TYR A 4 -34.59 41.82 -6.30
N SER A 5 -35.17 40.83 -6.99
CA SER A 5 -35.42 39.51 -6.42
C SER A 5 -34.14 38.69 -6.38
N ARG A 6 -33.98 37.86 -5.33
CA ARG A 6 -32.87 36.91 -5.15
C ARG A 6 -32.64 36.01 -6.37
N ARG A 7 -33.67 35.76 -7.19
CA ARG A 7 -33.58 34.98 -8.45
C ARG A 7 -32.95 35.73 -9.62
N GLN A 8 -32.91 37.07 -9.61
CA GLN A 8 -32.27 37.87 -10.67
C GLN A 8 -30.75 38.01 -10.44
N VAL A 9 -30.29 37.98 -9.18
CA VAL A 9 -28.85 38.05 -8.85
C VAL A 9 -28.09 36.79 -9.30
N LEU A 10 -28.76 35.63 -9.35
CA LEU A 10 -28.15 34.36 -9.78
C LEU A 10 -28.22 34.11 -11.30
N ARG A 11 -28.95 34.94 -12.06
CA ARG A 11 -29.06 34.81 -13.53
C ARG A 11 -28.06 35.67 -14.29
N PHE A 12 -27.48 36.68 -13.65
CA PHE A 12 -26.32 37.41 -14.15
C PHE A 12 -25.07 36.82 -13.49
N GLY A 13 -24.60 35.70 -14.03
CA GLY A 13 -23.30 35.16 -13.65
C GLY A 13 -22.23 36.26 -13.72
N GLY A 14 -21.42 36.37 -12.66
CA GLY A 14 -20.40 37.41 -12.61
C GLY A 14 -19.72 37.60 -11.26
N VAL A 15 -19.21 36.55 -10.62
CA VAL A 15 -18.17 36.68 -9.57
C VAL A 15 -16.81 37.04 -10.19
N GLY A 16 -16.80 37.88 -11.23
CA GLY A 16 -15.62 38.23 -12.01
C GLY A 16 -15.02 39.61 -11.69
N VAL A 17 -15.77 40.50 -11.04
CA VAL A 17 -15.35 41.91 -10.92
C VAL A 17 -15.01 42.34 -9.48
N ALA A 18 -15.48 41.62 -8.46
CA ALA A 18 -15.13 41.93 -7.07
C ALA A 18 -13.72 41.43 -6.65
N GLY A 19 -13.17 40.42 -7.33
CA GLY A 19 -11.86 39.85 -6.99
C GLY A 19 -10.65 40.67 -7.48
N VAL A 20 -10.82 41.47 -8.55
CA VAL A 20 -9.70 42.23 -9.14
C VAL A 20 -9.32 43.43 -8.28
N VAL A 21 -10.25 44.00 -7.50
CA VAL A 21 -9.98 45.20 -6.69
C VAL A 21 -9.19 44.89 -5.42
N LEU A 22 -9.30 43.68 -4.86
CA LEU A 22 -8.57 43.27 -3.65
C LEU A 22 -7.11 42.84 -3.93
N ALA A 23 -6.81 42.35 -5.14
CA ALA A 23 -5.46 41.91 -5.50
C ALA A 23 -4.46 43.08 -5.69
N ALA A 24 -4.93 44.28 -6.02
CA ALA A 24 -4.07 45.44 -6.23
C ALA A 24 -3.52 46.04 -4.92
N CYS A 25 -4.19 45.83 -3.78
CA CYS A 25 -3.81 46.46 -2.50
C CYS A 25 -2.71 45.71 -1.73
N GLY A 26 -2.51 44.41 -1.96
CA GLY A 26 -1.51 43.62 -1.23
C GLY A 26 -0.07 44.10 -1.46
N LYS A 27 0.26 44.43 -2.72
CA LYS A 27 1.60 44.95 -3.10
C LYS A 27 1.87 46.34 -2.52
N GLN A 28 0.84 47.15 -2.34
CA GLN A 28 0.95 48.50 -1.77
C GLN A 28 1.10 48.48 -0.24
N ALA A 29 0.60 47.43 0.43
CA ALA A 29 0.59 47.30 1.88
C ALA A 29 1.83 46.57 2.48
N LYS A 30 2.78 46.10 1.65
CA LYS A 30 4.01 45.38 2.07
C LYS A 30 3.73 44.19 3.02
N VAL A 31 2.62 43.49 2.84
CA VAL A 31 2.29 42.30 3.62
C VAL A 31 3.19 41.15 3.14
N PRO A 32 3.86 40.40 4.03
CA PRO A 32 4.64 39.23 3.64
C PRO A 32 3.74 38.17 2.99
N GLU A 33 4.13 37.67 1.83
CA GLU A 33 3.42 36.57 1.18
C GLU A 33 3.62 35.28 1.99
N SER A 34 2.53 34.59 2.31
CA SER A 34 2.54 33.30 3.00
C SER A 34 2.26 32.20 1.99
N GLU A 35 3.13 31.20 1.91
CA GLU A 35 2.99 30.04 1.02
C GLU A 35 1.80 29.12 1.40
N ASN A 36 1.24 29.29 2.61
CA ASN A 36 0.22 28.41 3.17
C ASN A 36 -1.21 28.96 3.06
N VAL A 37 -1.42 30.08 2.37
CA VAL A 37 -2.75 30.69 2.19
C VAL A 37 -3.10 30.70 0.71
N VAL A 38 -4.19 30.01 0.35
CA VAL A 38 -4.73 30.03 -1.02
C VAL A 38 -5.33 31.41 -1.31
N SER A 39 -4.49 32.32 -1.79
CA SER A 39 -4.84 33.67 -2.20
C SER A 39 -5.47 33.67 -3.59
N VAL A 40 -6.48 34.53 -3.81
CA VAL A 40 -6.93 34.94 -5.15
C VAL A 40 -5.90 35.95 -5.70
N GLY A 41 -4.70 35.45 -6.00
CA GLY A 41 -3.56 36.14 -6.58
C GLY A 41 -2.92 35.28 -7.67
N PRO A 42 -1.84 35.74 -8.36
CA PRO A 42 -1.17 34.92 -9.35
C PRO A 42 -0.81 33.57 -8.72
N ALA A 43 -1.23 32.49 -9.35
CA ALA A 43 -0.98 31.15 -8.83
C ALA A 43 0.51 31.01 -8.50
N PRO A 44 0.88 30.48 -7.32
CA PRO A 44 2.27 30.23 -7.01
C PRO A 44 2.88 29.43 -8.17
N SER A 45 4.10 29.78 -8.57
CA SER A 45 4.80 29.04 -9.61
C SER A 45 4.79 27.57 -9.20
N LYS A 46 4.07 26.73 -9.96
CA LYS A 46 4.09 25.30 -9.75
C LYS A 46 5.55 24.89 -9.87
N VAL A 47 6.15 24.47 -8.77
CA VAL A 47 7.43 23.75 -8.83
C VAL A 47 7.17 22.61 -9.78
N THR A 48 7.78 22.68 -10.96
CA THR A 48 7.63 21.63 -11.95
C THR A 48 8.41 20.47 -11.37
N LEU A 49 7.69 19.46 -10.88
CA LEU A 49 8.33 18.22 -10.48
C LEU A 49 9.13 17.72 -11.68
N PRO A 50 10.36 17.21 -11.48
CA PRO A 50 11.11 16.60 -12.57
C PRO A 50 10.21 15.61 -13.31
N ASN A 51 10.32 15.55 -14.64
CA ASN A 51 9.64 14.49 -15.38
C ASN A 51 10.36 13.17 -15.04
N VAL A 52 9.87 12.47 -14.01
CA VAL A 52 10.51 11.23 -13.57
C VAL A 52 9.99 10.10 -14.43
N GLU A 53 10.87 9.50 -15.21
CA GLU A 53 10.53 8.34 -16.02
C GLU A 53 10.52 7.07 -15.16
N VAL A 54 9.52 6.22 -15.37
CA VAL A 54 9.48 4.89 -14.78
C VAL A 54 10.37 3.98 -15.62
N ASN A 55 11.60 3.78 -15.18
CA ASN A 55 12.58 2.88 -15.79
C ASN A 55 12.75 1.58 -14.98
N ASP A 56 13.56 0.65 -15.47
CA ASP A 56 13.81 -0.63 -14.80
C ASP A 56 14.33 -0.46 -13.37
N VAL A 57 15.18 0.54 -13.12
CA VAL A 57 15.72 0.84 -11.78
C VAL A 57 14.60 1.28 -10.83
N VAL A 58 13.69 2.16 -11.26
CA VAL A 58 12.53 2.59 -10.45
C VAL A 58 11.61 1.42 -10.12
N LEU A 59 11.37 0.54 -11.10
CA LEU A 59 10.53 -0.64 -10.91
C LEU A 59 11.15 -1.63 -9.92
N LEU A 60 12.44 -1.91 -10.05
CA LEU A 60 13.16 -2.80 -9.13
C LEU A 60 13.29 -2.19 -7.74
N ARG A 61 13.56 -0.88 -7.62
CA ARG A 61 13.57 -0.17 -6.33
C ARG A 61 12.21 -0.24 -5.64
N THR A 62 11.13 -0.13 -6.42
CA THR A 62 9.77 -0.28 -5.89
C THR A 62 9.53 -1.69 -5.38
N ALA A 63 9.93 -2.73 -6.14
CA ALA A 63 9.85 -4.11 -5.68
C ALA A 63 10.68 -4.34 -4.39
N ALA A 64 11.93 -3.87 -4.36
CA ALA A 64 12.77 -3.94 -3.16
C ALA A 64 12.12 -3.26 -1.96
N SER A 65 11.48 -2.10 -2.13
CA SER A 65 10.77 -1.40 -1.05
C SER A 65 9.64 -2.24 -0.44
N LEU A 66 8.97 -3.08 -1.23
CA LEU A 66 7.93 -3.97 -0.74
C LEU A 66 8.50 -5.18 0.01
N GLU A 67 9.65 -5.71 -0.41
CA GLU A 67 10.36 -6.74 0.35
C GLU A 67 10.69 -6.24 1.75
N PHE A 68 11.17 -5.00 1.87
CA PHE A 68 11.41 -4.40 3.18
C PHE A 68 10.12 -4.15 3.97
N ASN A 69 9.01 -3.76 3.32
CA ASN A 69 7.72 -3.71 4.02
C ASN A 69 7.33 -5.08 4.62
N ALA A 70 7.55 -6.17 3.88
CA ALA A 70 7.27 -7.51 4.38
C ALA A 70 8.22 -7.90 5.52
N ILE A 71 9.54 -7.64 5.37
CA ILE A 71 10.53 -7.85 6.43
C ILE A 71 10.12 -7.13 7.72
N ASP A 72 9.84 -5.83 7.63
CA ASP A 72 9.47 -4.99 8.77
C ASP A 72 8.18 -5.50 9.43
N THR A 73 7.20 -5.93 8.62
CA THR A 73 5.94 -6.48 9.13
C THR A 73 6.13 -7.81 9.85
N TYR A 74 6.93 -8.71 9.29
CA TYR A 74 7.22 -9.99 9.94
C TYR A 74 8.04 -9.81 11.22
N ASP A 75 9.03 -8.91 11.24
CA ASP A 75 9.79 -8.60 12.44
C ASP A 75 8.88 -7.97 13.53
N ALA A 76 7.98 -7.07 13.15
CA ALA A 76 6.97 -6.54 14.07
C ALA A 76 6.08 -7.66 14.63
N ALA A 77 5.52 -8.51 13.78
CA ALA A 77 4.68 -9.64 14.16
C ALA A 77 5.37 -10.62 15.13
N LEU A 78 6.63 -10.98 14.83
CA LEU A 78 7.44 -11.83 15.71
C LEU A 78 7.71 -11.17 17.06
N GLY A 79 7.86 -9.84 17.09
CA GLY A 79 8.03 -9.04 18.30
C GLY A 79 6.79 -8.95 19.19
N LEU A 80 5.58 -9.19 18.68
CA LEU A 80 4.34 -9.12 19.45
C LEU A 80 4.20 -10.24 20.50
N GLY A 81 4.93 -11.35 20.35
CA GLY A 81 4.83 -12.49 21.27
C GLY A 81 3.49 -13.24 21.18
N VAL A 82 2.71 -13.05 20.11
CA VAL A 82 1.37 -13.64 19.94
C VAL A 82 1.40 -15.09 19.42
N PHE A 83 2.52 -15.54 18.86
CA PHE A 83 2.69 -16.90 18.35
C PHE A 83 2.92 -17.91 19.48
N THR A 84 1.86 -18.21 20.22
CA THR A 84 1.87 -19.13 21.36
C THR A 84 0.75 -20.16 21.24
N GLY A 85 0.78 -21.21 22.08
CA GLY A 85 -0.26 -22.25 22.09
C GLY A 85 -0.47 -22.87 20.71
N ALA A 86 -1.70 -22.81 20.19
CA ALA A 86 -2.05 -23.33 18.87
C ALA A 86 -1.32 -22.63 17.70
N PHE A 87 -0.80 -21.42 17.91
CA PHE A 87 -0.08 -20.63 16.91
C PHE A 87 1.44 -20.73 17.01
N ALA A 88 2.00 -21.57 17.89
CA ALA A 88 3.45 -21.65 18.09
C ALA A 88 4.23 -21.95 16.79
N ALA A 89 3.70 -22.85 15.95
CA ALA A 89 4.31 -23.18 14.65
C ALA A 89 4.27 -22.01 13.64
N ALA A 90 3.33 -21.06 13.80
CA ALA A 90 3.25 -19.88 12.93
C ALA A 90 4.46 -18.95 13.14
N GLY A 91 5.07 -18.95 14.33
CA GLY A 91 6.28 -18.17 14.59
C GLY A 91 7.50 -18.64 13.78
N ASP A 92 7.67 -19.95 13.59
CA ASP A 92 8.78 -20.46 12.78
C ASP A 92 8.53 -20.28 11.28
N ILE A 93 7.27 -20.37 10.84
CA ILE A 93 6.86 -20.00 9.48
C ILE A 93 7.15 -18.51 9.24
N ALA A 94 6.73 -17.62 10.15
CA ALA A 94 6.97 -16.18 10.04
C ALA A 94 8.48 -15.85 9.95
N LYS A 95 9.35 -16.51 10.74
CA LYS A 95 10.81 -16.35 10.61
C LYS A 95 11.30 -16.77 9.23
N ARG A 96 10.82 -17.92 8.73
CA ARG A 96 11.22 -18.43 7.42
C ARG A 96 10.80 -17.48 6.30
N LEU A 97 9.54 -17.00 6.30
CA LEU A 97 9.05 -16.08 5.27
C LEU A 97 9.80 -14.75 5.30
N ARG A 98 10.05 -14.19 6.49
CA ARG A 98 10.92 -13.01 6.65
C ARG A 98 12.32 -13.23 6.04
N ASP A 99 12.93 -14.38 6.31
CA ASP A 99 14.27 -14.67 5.82
C ASP A 99 14.28 -14.87 4.29
N ASP A 100 13.21 -15.40 3.71
CA ASP A 100 13.00 -15.47 2.26
C ASP A 100 12.91 -14.04 1.67
N HIS A 101 12.12 -13.12 2.26
CA HIS A 101 12.09 -11.70 1.84
C HIS A 101 13.44 -10.99 1.95
N LYS A 102 14.25 -11.31 2.96
CA LYS A 102 15.63 -10.78 3.05
C LYS A 102 16.47 -11.22 1.85
N GLY A 103 16.34 -12.48 1.44
CA GLY A 103 16.96 -13.01 0.23
C GLY A 103 16.44 -12.33 -1.04
N HIS A 104 15.13 -12.10 -1.14
CA HIS A 104 14.52 -11.38 -2.26
C HIS A 104 15.05 -9.94 -2.36
N ALA A 105 15.02 -9.20 -1.24
CA ALA A 105 15.53 -7.84 -1.15
C ALA A 105 17.00 -7.73 -1.55
N GLU A 106 17.85 -8.67 -1.12
CA GLU A 106 19.26 -8.74 -1.50
C GLU A 106 19.41 -8.98 -3.00
N ALA A 107 18.67 -9.95 -3.56
CA ALA A 107 18.74 -10.28 -4.99
C ALA A 107 18.36 -9.08 -5.87
N ILE A 108 17.27 -8.38 -5.54
CA ILE A 108 16.78 -7.22 -6.30
C ILE A 108 17.75 -6.05 -6.17
N ASN A 109 18.25 -5.75 -4.97
CA ASN A 109 19.24 -4.69 -4.77
C ASN A 109 20.56 -4.97 -5.49
N GLY A 110 20.94 -6.24 -5.63
CA GLY A 110 22.03 -6.67 -6.49
C GLY A 110 21.78 -6.35 -7.97
N LEU A 111 20.55 -6.54 -8.47
CA LEU A 111 20.18 -6.15 -9.84
C LEU A 111 20.18 -4.63 -10.03
N ILE A 112 19.62 -3.88 -9.07
CA ILE A 112 19.63 -2.41 -9.09
C ILE A 112 21.06 -1.88 -9.22
N THR A 113 21.98 -2.41 -8.40
CA THR A 113 23.40 -2.02 -8.44
C THR A 113 24.05 -2.33 -9.79
N LYS A 114 23.75 -3.50 -10.38
CA LYS A 114 24.26 -3.89 -11.72
C LYS A 114 23.79 -2.95 -12.83
N LEU A 115 22.61 -2.35 -12.68
CA LEU A 115 22.06 -1.35 -13.60
C LEU A 115 22.59 0.07 -13.31
N GLY A 116 23.48 0.24 -12.34
CA GLY A 116 24.01 1.55 -11.93
C GLY A 116 23.05 2.37 -11.07
N GLY A 117 21.96 1.77 -10.61
CA GLY A 117 21.01 2.41 -9.68
C GLY A 117 21.47 2.31 -8.23
N THR A 118 20.87 3.15 -7.38
CA THR A 118 21.06 3.08 -5.92
C THR A 118 20.12 2.03 -5.33
N PRO A 119 20.59 1.10 -4.48
CA PRO A 119 19.73 0.21 -3.71
C PRO A 119 18.62 0.93 -2.92
N PHE A 120 17.51 0.26 -2.67
CA PHE A 120 16.45 0.71 -1.77
C PHE A 120 16.34 -0.28 -0.60
N THR A 121 16.62 0.19 0.61
CA THR A 121 16.91 -0.66 1.78
C THR A 121 16.01 -0.37 2.98
N CYS A 122 14.76 0.03 2.71
CA CYS A 122 13.73 0.33 3.71
C CYS A 122 12.35 0.08 3.11
N GLY A 123 11.33 -0.04 3.96
CA GLY A 123 9.95 -0.21 3.51
C GLY A 123 9.45 0.97 2.68
N ASN A 124 8.52 0.69 1.75
CA ASN A 124 7.83 1.76 1.03
C ASN A 124 7.03 2.61 2.02
N PRO A 125 7.31 3.92 2.16
CA PRO A 125 6.69 4.74 3.20
C PRO A 125 5.17 4.84 3.03
N ARG A 126 4.70 4.88 1.78
CA ARG A 126 3.26 4.98 1.50
C ARG A 126 2.51 3.69 1.84
N ILE A 127 3.10 2.53 1.54
CA ILE A 127 2.50 1.25 1.93
C ILE A 127 2.51 1.10 3.45
N THR A 128 3.59 1.52 4.11
CA THR A 128 3.66 1.56 5.57
C THR A 128 2.56 2.44 6.17
N GLU A 129 2.49 3.70 5.75
CA GLU A 129 1.58 4.71 6.32
C GLU A 129 0.10 4.38 6.07
N VAL A 130 -0.24 3.97 4.85
CA VAL A 130 -1.64 3.81 4.45
C VAL A 130 -2.20 2.44 4.88
N TYR A 131 -1.35 1.41 4.94
CA TYR A 131 -1.81 0.03 5.11
C TYR A 131 -1.24 -0.67 6.34
N ILE A 132 0.09 -0.77 6.44
CA ILE A 132 0.72 -1.64 7.44
C ILE A 132 0.59 -1.06 8.84
N ALA A 133 0.90 0.22 9.04
CA ALA A 133 0.81 0.85 10.35
C ALA A 133 -0.62 0.87 10.90
N PRO A 134 -1.67 1.25 10.11
CA PRO A 134 -3.06 1.12 10.57
C PRO A 134 -3.46 -0.32 10.88
N ALA A 135 -2.99 -1.30 10.10
CA ALA A 135 -3.27 -2.71 10.37
C ALA A 135 -2.65 -3.16 11.70
N LEU A 136 -1.39 -2.81 11.96
CA LEU A 136 -0.70 -3.14 13.20
C LEU A 136 -1.35 -2.46 14.41
N GLU A 137 -1.80 -1.21 14.27
CA GLU A 137 -2.56 -0.51 15.32
C GLU A 137 -3.83 -1.27 15.69
N LEU A 138 -4.62 -1.69 14.69
CA LEU A 138 -5.83 -2.49 14.91
C LEU A 138 -5.51 -3.86 15.52
N ILE A 139 -4.46 -4.53 15.04
CA ILE A 139 -4.03 -5.84 15.53
C ILE A 139 -3.63 -5.77 17.01
N THR A 140 -2.91 -4.71 17.41
CA THR A 140 -2.34 -4.55 18.75
C THR A 140 -3.29 -3.87 19.73
N ALA A 141 -4.52 -3.54 19.31
CA ALA A 141 -5.54 -3.01 20.18
C ALA A 141 -5.81 -3.96 21.37
N THR A 142 -5.98 -3.40 22.56
CA THR A 142 -6.08 -4.18 23.82
C THR A 142 -7.31 -5.07 23.89
N ASP A 143 -8.35 -4.74 23.14
CA ASP A 143 -9.61 -5.47 23.03
C ASP A 143 -9.64 -6.41 21.82
N ASN A 144 -8.55 -6.55 21.06
CA ASN A 144 -8.45 -7.56 20.03
C ASN A 144 -8.28 -8.96 20.64
N GLU A 145 -9.30 -9.79 20.50
CA GLU A 145 -9.32 -11.14 21.07
C GLU A 145 -8.41 -12.14 20.33
N ASN A 146 -8.04 -11.87 19.07
CA ASN A 146 -7.25 -12.81 18.27
C ASN A 146 -6.17 -12.15 17.40
N PRO A 147 -5.18 -11.48 18.04
CA PRO A 147 -4.12 -10.79 17.31
C PRO A 147 -3.23 -11.73 16.49
N ALA A 148 -3.04 -12.98 16.94
CA ALA A 148 -2.25 -13.97 16.20
C ALA A 148 -2.87 -14.31 14.85
N LEU A 149 -4.19 -14.53 14.79
CA LEU A 149 -4.89 -14.78 13.53
C LEU A 149 -4.84 -13.56 12.61
N ASP A 150 -5.03 -12.36 13.16
CA ASP A 150 -5.00 -11.13 12.36
C ASP A 150 -3.63 -10.84 11.76
N VAL A 151 -2.55 -11.19 12.46
CA VAL A 151 -1.21 -11.17 11.90
C VAL A 151 -1.11 -12.08 10.67
N VAL A 152 -1.70 -13.28 10.71
CA VAL A 152 -1.73 -14.19 9.55
C VAL A 152 -2.56 -13.59 8.41
N VAL A 153 -3.67 -12.91 8.71
CA VAL A 153 -4.50 -12.19 7.72
C VAL A 153 -3.69 -11.08 7.03
N LEU A 154 -2.98 -10.26 7.81
CA LEU A 154 -2.13 -9.19 7.27
C LEU A 154 -0.98 -9.75 6.43
N ALA A 155 -0.29 -10.78 6.94
CA ALA A 155 0.79 -11.45 6.21
C ALA A 155 0.28 -12.00 4.87
N HIS A 156 -0.83 -12.73 4.87
CA HIS A 156 -1.43 -13.27 3.64
C HIS A 156 -1.73 -12.17 2.60
N ALA A 157 -2.19 -11.01 3.06
CA ALA A 157 -2.46 -9.88 2.20
C ALA A 157 -1.18 -9.25 1.61
N LEU A 158 -0.12 -9.15 2.40
CA LEU A 158 1.18 -8.66 1.93
C LEU A 158 1.83 -9.61 0.92
N GLU A 159 1.72 -10.93 1.11
CA GLU A 159 2.23 -11.89 0.12
C GLU A 159 1.50 -11.77 -1.22
N ASN A 160 0.17 -11.59 -1.18
CA ASN A 160 -0.61 -11.33 -2.39
C ASN A 160 -0.25 -9.99 -3.03
N LEU A 161 0.00 -8.95 -2.22
CA LEU A 161 0.43 -7.64 -2.69
C LEU A 161 1.79 -7.72 -3.41
N ALA A 162 2.75 -8.44 -2.83
CA ALA A 162 4.06 -8.66 -3.40
C ALA A 162 3.96 -9.46 -4.71
N ALA A 163 3.23 -10.59 -4.70
CA ALA A 163 3.00 -11.41 -5.89
C ALA A 163 2.36 -10.62 -7.04
N GLN A 164 1.32 -9.82 -6.76
CA GLN A 164 0.67 -8.96 -7.76
C GLN A 164 1.61 -7.85 -8.26
N THR A 165 2.43 -7.27 -7.37
CA THR A 165 3.41 -6.26 -7.76
C THR A 165 4.44 -6.84 -8.71
N TYR A 166 4.98 -8.03 -8.45
CA TYR A 166 5.89 -8.69 -9.39
C TYR A 166 5.24 -9.02 -10.72
N GLN A 167 3.99 -9.49 -10.72
CA GLN A 167 3.25 -9.72 -11.97
C GLN A 167 3.13 -8.43 -12.80
N GLY A 168 2.84 -7.30 -12.16
CA GLY A 168 2.82 -5.99 -12.81
C GLY A 168 4.18 -5.56 -13.32
N VAL A 169 5.19 -5.57 -12.45
CA VAL A 169 6.58 -5.16 -12.74
C VAL A 169 7.18 -5.96 -13.90
N VAL A 170 6.96 -7.28 -13.95
CA VAL A 170 7.45 -8.15 -15.03
C VAL A 170 6.98 -7.70 -16.41
N THR A 171 5.79 -7.12 -16.54
CA THR A 171 5.30 -6.64 -17.84
C THR A 171 5.95 -5.33 -18.27
N MET A 172 6.53 -4.58 -17.34
CA MET A 172 7.11 -3.26 -17.58
C MET A 172 8.64 -3.29 -17.72
N LEU A 173 9.31 -4.29 -17.14
CA LEU A 173 10.76 -4.44 -17.22
C LEU A 173 11.22 -4.65 -18.68
N SER A 174 12.24 -3.91 -19.10
CA SER A 174 12.71 -3.92 -20.49
C SER A 174 13.56 -5.15 -20.83
N ASP A 175 14.36 -5.64 -19.88
CA ASP A 175 15.29 -6.75 -20.09
C ASP A 175 14.72 -8.12 -19.69
N LYS A 176 15.05 -9.15 -20.48
CA LYS A 176 14.56 -10.52 -20.27
C LYS A 176 15.05 -11.13 -18.95
N SER A 177 16.30 -10.88 -18.57
CA SER A 177 16.87 -11.42 -17.33
C SER A 177 16.24 -10.77 -16.11
N LEU A 178 15.91 -9.47 -16.18
CA LEU A 178 15.16 -8.78 -15.12
C LEU A 178 13.75 -9.36 -14.97
N ARG A 179 13.05 -9.60 -16.09
CA ARG A 179 11.74 -10.27 -16.06
C ARG A 179 11.82 -11.66 -15.45
N GLN A 180 12.86 -12.43 -15.77
CA GLN A 180 13.06 -13.77 -15.21
C GLN A 180 13.32 -13.73 -13.69
N ALA A 181 14.13 -12.79 -13.22
CA ALA A 181 14.37 -12.63 -11.79
C ALA A 181 13.10 -12.19 -11.04
N ALA A 182 12.42 -11.16 -11.54
CA ALA A 182 11.20 -10.63 -10.95
C ALA A 182 10.07 -11.68 -10.90
N ILE A 183 9.85 -12.46 -11.97
CA ILE A 183 8.80 -13.49 -11.95
C ILE A 183 9.16 -14.66 -11.05
N GLY A 184 10.45 -14.97 -10.88
CA GLY A 184 10.92 -15.98 -9.94
C GLY A 184 10.53 -15.63 -8.50
N ILE A 185 10.79 -14.38 -8.09
CA ILE A 185 10.39 -13.89 -6.77
C ILE A 185 8.86 -13.86 -6.65
N GLY A 186 8.14 -13.35 -7.65
CA GLY A 186 6.67 -13.36 -7.64
C GLY A 186 6.04 -14.76 -7.50
N GLN A 187 6.73 -15.81 -7.96
CA GLN A 187 6.31 -17.20 -7.75
C GLN A 187 6.52 -17.65 -6.30
N ASP A 188 7.59 -17.22 -5.66
CA ASP A 188 7.85 -17.51 -4.25
C ASP A 188 6.84 -16.79 -3.34
N GLU A 189 6.52 -15.53 -3.61
CA GLU A 189 5.47 -14.80 -2.87
C GLU A 189 4.08 -15.43 -3.05
N ALA A 190 3.76 -15.93 -4.25
CA ALA A 190 2.53 -16.68 -4.45
C ALA A 190 2.49 -17.98 -3.61
N ARG A 191 3.63 -18.65 -3.42
CA ARG A 191 3.73 -19.84 -2.55
C ARG A 191 3.61 -19.47 -1.07
N HIS A 192 4.18 -18.34 -0.64
CA HIS A 192 3.99 -17.82 0.71
C HIS A 192 2.51 -17.55 0.99
N ALA A 193 1.82 -16.89 0.06
CA ALA A 193 0.37 -16.66 0.13
C ALA A 193 -0.40 -17.98 0.28
N VAL A 194 -0.06 -19.03 -0.47
CA VAL A 194 -0.71 -20.35 -0.36
C VAL A 194 -0.54 -20.96 1.04
N VAL A 195 0.64 -20.88 1.63
CA VAL A 195 0.90 -21.39 2.99
C VAL A 195 0.03 -20.67 4.01
N LEU A 196 -0.06 -19.35 3.93
CA LEU A 196 -0.87 -18.54 4.83
C LEU A 196 -2.37 -18.74 4.58
N ALA A 197 -2.79 -18.90 3.33
CA ALA A 197 -4.16 -19.26 2.98
C ALA A 197 -4.59 -20.59 3.62
N GLN A 198 -3.71 -21.59 3.65
CA GLN A 198 -3.97 -22.85 4.34
C GLN A 198 -3.98 -22.73 5.87
N ALA A 199 -3.29 -21.74 6.44
CA ALA A 199 -3.43 -21.42 7.86
C ALA A 199 -4.80 -20.77 8.17
N LEU A 200 -5.31 -19.92 7.26
CA LEU A 200 -6.59 -19.22 7.41
C LEU A 200 -7.81 -20.10 7.06
N ASN A 201 -7.67 -21.00 6.10
CA ASN A 201 -8.72 -21.91 5.65
C ASN A 201 -8.13 -23.29 5.35
N PRO A 202 -7.98 -24.14 6.38
CA PRO A 202 -7.21 -25.37 6.27
C PRO A 202 -7.91 -26.50 5.51
N GLY A 203 -7.10 -27.37 4.92
CA GLY A 203 -7.55 -28.62 4.31
C GLY A 203 -8.11 -28.44 2.89
N LEU A 204 -8.56 -29.56 2.31
CA LEU A 204 -9.02 -29.60 0.91
C LEU A 204 -10.20 -28.65 0.63
N GLY A 205 -11.03 -28.38 1.64
CA GLY A 205 -12.13 -27.43 1.54
C GLY A 205 -11.70 -25.97 1.35
N GLY A 206 -10.47 -25.63 1.74
CA GLY A 206 -9.89 -24.29 1.55
C GLY A 206 -8.97 -24.14 0.34
N ILE A 207 -8.81 -25.19 -0.48
CA ILE A 207 -8.01 -25.11 -1.69
C ILE A 207 -8.69 -24.24 -2.75
N LEU A 208 -9.99 -24.47 -2.97
CA LEU A 208 -10.74 -23.80 -4.03
C LEU A 208 -11.59 -22.64 -3.47
N PRO A 209 -11.94 -21.65 -4.32
CA PRO A 209 -12.86 -20.59 -3.94
C PRO A 209 -14.16 -21.16 -3.37
N SER A 210 -14.56 -20.67 -2.21
CA SER A 210 -15.79 -21.03 -1.53
C SER A 210 -16.38 -19.81 -0.81
N VAL A 211 -17.63 -19.93 -0.39
CA VAL A 211 -18.35 -18.88 0.35
C VAL A 211 -18.75 -19.44 1.70
N ASN A 212 -18.54 -18.66 2.76
CA ASN A 212 -19.01 -18.98 4.09
C ASN A 212 -20.56 -18.91 4.10
N PRO A 213 -21.27 -20.01 4.41
CA PRO A 213 -22.73 -20.05 4.31
C PRO A 213 -23.44 -19.15 5.32
N ASP A 214 -22.79 -18.85 6.46
CA ASP A 214 -23.37 -18.06 7.54
C ASP A 214 -23.24 -16.56 7.29
N THR A 215 -22.13 -16.14 6.66
CA THR A 215 -21.82 -14.72 6.43
C THR A 215 -22.01 -14.27 4.99
N GLY A 216 -22.12 -15.20 4.04
CA GLY A 216 -22.15 -14.92 2.59
C GLY A 216 -20.82 -14.36 2.04
N LYS A 217 -19.76 -14.30 2.84
CA LYS A 217 -18.44 -13.78 2.44
C LYS A 217 -17.59 -14.87 1.80
N ALA A 218 -16.73 -14.49 0.85
CA ALA A 218 -15.76 -15.40 0.28
C ALA A 218 -14.77 -15.87 1.36
N ASN A 219 -14.50 -17.18 1.39
CA ASN A 219 -13.42 -17.72 2.20
C ASN A 219 -12.08 -17.48 1.49
N VAL A 220 -11.00 -17.42 2.27
CA VAL A 220 -9.64 -17.44 1.72
C VAL A 220 -9.42 -18.76 0.99
N ALA A 221 -8.92 -18.71 -0.23
CA ALA A 221 -8.64 -19.88 -1.05
C ALA A 221 -7.14 -19.99 -1.32
N ALA A 222 -6.58 -21.19 -1.19
CA ALA A 222 -5.16 -21.44 -1.44
C ALA A 222 -4.83 -21.35 -2.94
N VAL A 223 -5.78 -21.72 -3.79
CA VAL A 223 -5.73 -21.52 -5.24
C VAL A 223 -6.80 -20.48 -5.59
N PRO A 224 -6.41 -19.22 -5.85
CA PRO A 224 -7.37 -18.19 -6.24
C PRO A 224 -7.94 -18.49 -7.64
N SER A 225 -8.92 -17.68 -8.07
CA SER A 225 -9.49 -17.80 -9.42
C SER A 225 -8.41 -17.63 -10.51
N ALA A 226 -8.71 -18.05 -11.73
CA ALA A 226 -7.75 -18.10 -12.85
C ALA A 226 -7.00 -16.78 -13.13
N PHE A 227 -7.55 -15.63 -12.73
CA PHE A 227 -6.95 -14.32 -12.92
C PHE A 227 -6.46 -13.66 -11.63
N GLY A 228 -6.56 -14.35 -10.48
CA GLY A 228 -6.44 -13.73 -9.18
C GLY A 228 -7.55 -12.70 -8.91
N PRO A 229 -7.53 -12.03 -7.75
CA PRO A 229 -8.42 -10.91 -7.50
C PRO A 229 -8.05 -9.71 -8.38
N LEU A 230 -9.01 -9.25 -9.22
CA LEU A 230 -8.91 -7.98 -9.96
C LEU A 230 -9.31 -6.76 -9.11
N THR A 231 -9.70 -7.02 -7.87
CA THR A 231 -10.08 -6.01 -6.88
C THR A 231 -8.93 -5.81 -5.90
N PRO A 232 -8.88 -4.65 -5.24
CA PRO A 232 -8.00 -4.45 -4.11
C PRO A 232 -8.08 -5.56 -3.05
N ILE A 233 -6.99 -5.76 -2.32
CA ILE A 233 -6.85 -6.80 -1.30
C ILE A 233 -7.51 -6.29 -0.01
N ASN A 234 -8.61 -6.93 0.40
CA ASN A 234 -9.28 -6.58 1.65
C ASN A 234 -8.59 -7.24 2.85
N VAL A 235 -8.31 -6.46 3.88
CA VAL A 235 -7.67 -6.89 5.14
C VAL A 235 -8.59 -6.54 6.30
N THR A 236 -9.32 -7.54 6.80
CA THR A 236 -10.22 -7.36 7.94
C THR A 236 -9.52 -7.83 9.22
N VAL A 237 -9.16 -6.89 10.10
CA VAL A 237 -8.37 -7.13 11.32
C VAL A 237 -8.86 -6.27 12.49
N GLY A 238 -8.38 -6.57 13.70
CA GLY A 238 -8.67 -5.82 14.91
C GLY A 238 -9.94 -6.25 15.65
N PRO A 239 -10.32 -5.53 16.71
CA PRO A 239 -11.42 -5.92 17.59
C PRO A 239 -12.77 -5.97 16.84
N VAL A 240 -13.70 -6.76 17.39
CA VAL A 240 -15.09 -6.77 16.94
C VAL A 240 -15.79 -5.55 17.53
N GLN A 241 -16.36 -4.72 16.66
CA GLN A 241 -17.11 -3.53 17.04
C GLN A 241 -18.47 -3.91 17.66
N ALA A 242 -19.13 -2.94 18.32
CA ALA A 242 -20.41 -3.15 18.98
C ALA A 242 -21.54 -3.61 18.03
N ASP A 243 -21.44 -3.30 16.74
CA ASP A 243 -22.37 -3.75 15.69
C ASP A 243 -22.01 -5.13 15.09
N GLY A 244 -20.99 -5.80 15.63
CA GLY A 244 -20.48 -7.09 15.16
C GLY A 244 -19.56 -7.00 13.94
N SER A 245 -19.27 -5.79 13.44
CA SER A 245 -18.35 -5.59 12.32
C SER A 245 -16.89 -5.54 12.79
N ARG A 246 -15.96 -5.63 11.83
CA ARG A 246 -14.52 -5.42 12.04
C ARG A 246 -14.01 -4.45 10.99
N VAL A 247 -12.99 -3.67 11.32
CA VAL A 247 -12.39 -2.72 10.39
C VAL A 247 -11.78 -3.48 9.21
N SER A 248 -12.01 -2.99 7.99
CA SER A 248 -11.43 -3.54 6.78
C SER A 248 -10.59 -2.48 6.08
N LEU A 249 -9.31 -2.77 5.90
CA LEU A 249 -8.37 -1.97 5.12
C LEU A 249 -8.34 -2.51 3.68
N ILE A 250 -8.03 -1.62 2.73
CA ILE A 250 -8.03 -1.95 1.30
C ILE A 250 -6.62 -1.73 0.77
N LEU A 251 -5.85 -2.81 0.65
CA LEU A 251 -4.47 -2.79 0.17
C LEU A 251 -4.45 -2.81 -1.36
N GLU A 252 -3.61 -1.95 -1.94
CA GLU A 252 -3.43 -1.83 -3.38
C GLU A 252 -1.95 -1.86 -3.74
N THR A 253 -1.61 -2.48 -4.87
CA THR A 253 -0.25 -2.47 -5.41
C THR A 253 0.24 -1.04 -5.64
N PRO A 254 1.55 -0.77 -5.55
CA PRO A 254 2.08 0.57 -5.76
C PRO A 254 1.59 1.21 -7.07
N SER A 255 1.07 2.43 -6.95
CA SER A 255 0.77 3.33 -8.07
C SER A 255 1.87 4.39 -8.24
N LEU A 256 1.75 5.26 -9.25
CA LEU A 256 2.79 6.25 -9.62
C LEU A 256 3.30 7.11 -8.45
N ASN A 257 2.48 7.36 -7.44
CA ASN A 257 2.82 8.18 -6.27
C ASN A 257 3.45 7.38 -5.10
N SER A 258 3.64 6.07 -5.30
CA SER A 258 4.31 5.14 -4.37
C SER A 258 5.51 4.45 -5.02
N LEU A 259 5.90 4.81 -6.25
CA LEU A 259 7.11 4.26 -6.84
C LEU A 259 8.35 4.82 -6.16
N ALA A 260 9.36 3.97 -5.99
CA ALA A 260 10.64 4.34 -5.39
C ALA A 260 11.57 4.98 -6.43
N TYR A 261 11.20 6.20 -6.86
CA TYR A 261 12.02 7.01 -7.76
C TYR A 261 13.41 7.32 -7.18
N ASP A 262 14.33 7.79 -8.01
CA ASP A 262 15.70 8.13 -7.59
C ASP A 262 15.74 9.22 -6.51
N SER A 263 14.75 10.13 -6.49
CA SER A 263 14.61 11.17 -5.45
C SER A 263 14.08 10.65 -4.12
N VAL A 264 13.51 9.44 -4.09
CA VAL A 264 13.05 8.80 -2.85
C VAL A 264 14.23 8.07 -2.24
N SER A 265 14.57 8.43 -1.00
CA SER A 265 15.64 7.76 -0.26
C SER A 265 15.11 7.21 1.05
N CYS A 266 15.77 6.18 1.56
CA CYS A 266 15.56 5.72 2.92
C CYS A 266 16.06 6.80 3.88
N SER A 267 15.16 7.31 4.71
CA SER A 267 15.44 8.30 5.77
C SER A 267 16.05 7.64 6.99
#